data_AF-A0A7R9QZI3-F1
#
_entry.id   AF-A0A7R9QZI3-F1
#
_cell.length_a   1.000
_cell.length_b   1.000
_cell.length_c   1.000
_cell.angle_alpha   90.00
_cell.angle_beta   90.00
_cell.angle_gamma   90.00
#
_symmetry.space_group_name_H-M   'P 1'
#
loop_
_entity.id
_entity.type
_entity.pdbx_description
1 polymer ?
#
loop_
_entity_poly.entity_id
_entity_poly.type
_entity_poly.pdbx_seq_one_letter_code
_entity_poly.pdbx_strand_id
1 'polypeptide(L)'
;MNVNVKERLCQVCGESKQIGRNFCAFTCESCKAFFRRTALKTIQLHCASNGKCEINVQTRRLCPKCRLKKISYEVKRITKFADN
;
A
#
# COMPACT_ATOMS: atom_id res chain seq x y z
N MET A 1 -8.93 26.72 0.76
CA MET A 1 -8.37 25.66 -0.10
C MET A 1 -8.66 24.31 0.55
N ASN A 2 -9.68 23.58 0.11
CA ASN A 2 -10.00 22.23 0.60
C ASN A 2 -9.01 21.24 -0.01
N VAL A 3 -7.86 21.07 0.61
CA VAL A 3 -6.88 20.10 0.11
C VAL A 3 -7.28 18.72 0.60
N ASN A 4 -7.56 17.81 -0.33
CA ASN A 4 -7.91 16.43 -0.01
C ASN A 4 -6.72 15.75 0.67
N VAL A 5 -6.79 15.64 2.00
CA VAL A 5 -5.72 15.09 2.85
C VAL A 5 -5.30 13.68 2.43
N LYS A 6 -6.19 12.91 1.79
CA LYS A 6 -5.90 11.57 1.29
C LYS A 6 -4.90 11.53 0.13
N GLU A 7 -4.76 12.62 -0.64
CA GLU A 7 -3.82 12.68 -1.78
C GLU A 7 -2.39 13.01 -1.33
N ARG A 8 -2.23 13.52 -0.09
CA ARG A 8 -0.92 13.86 0.48
C ARG A 8 -0.29 12.75 1.32
N LEU A 9 -0.98 11.62 1.49
CA LEU A 9 -0.53 10.52 2.36
C LEU A 9 -0.48 9.20 1.59
N CYS A 10 0.51 8.38 1.92
CA CYS A 10 0.55 6.99 1.47
C CYS A 10 -0.66 6.24 2.03
N GLN A 11 -1.58 5.81 1.16
CA GLN A 11 -2.82 5.11 1.56
C GLN A 11 -2.56 3.75 2.23
N VAL A 12 -1.32 3.27 2.18
CA VAL A 12 -0.90 1.99 2.77
C VAL A 12 -0.36 2.18 4.19
N CYS A 13 0.56 3.12 4.40
CA CYS A 13 1.29 3.25 5.66
C CYS A 13 1.26 4.66 6.30
N GLY A 14 0.53 5.60 5.71
CA GLY A 14 0.35 6.95 6.25
C GLY A 14 1.55 7.89 6.11
N GLU A 15 2.66 7.46 5.50
CA GLU A 15 3.80 8.35 5.25
C GLU A 15 3.38 9.57 4.41
N SER A 16 3.86 10.76 4.77
CA SER A 16 3.56 12.04 4.10
C SER A 16 4.66 12.51 3.14
N LYS A 17 5.85 11.88 3.19
CA LYS A 17 7.00 12.26 2.37
C LYS A 17 7.06 11.42 1.09
N GLN A 18 7.46 12.07 -0.01
CA GLN A 18 7.71 11.43 -1.32
C GLN A 18 6.53 10.56 -1.78
N ILE A 19 5.34 11.17 -1.78
CA ILE A 19 4.09 10.54 -2.21
C ILE A 19 3.85 10.86 -3.68
N GLY A 20 3.59 9.82 -4.46
CA GLY A 20 3.17 9.93 -5.85
C GLY A 20 2.07 8.93 -6.15
N ARG A 21 1.36 9.15 -7.26
CA ARG A 21 0.39 8.18 -7.78
C ARG A 21 1.16 7.05 -8.45
N ASN A 22 1.15 5.86 -7.84
CA ASN A 22 1.80 4.66 -8.37
C ASN A 22 0.77 3.54 -8.46
N PHE A 23 0.67 2.87 -9.61
CA PHE A 23 -0.32 1.78 -9.81
C PHE A 23 -1.75 2.25 -9.48
N CYS A 24 -2.09 3.46 -9.91
CA CYS A 24 -3.34 4.15 -9.63
C CYS A 24 -3.59 4.54 -8.16
N ALA A 25 -2.73 4.19 -7.19
CA ALA A 25 -2.88 4.52 -5.77
C ALA A 25 -1.81 5.51 -5.26
N PHE A 26 -2.15 6.36 -4.28
CA PHE A 26 -1.17 7.24 -3.65
C PHE A 26 -0.31 6.46 -2.66
N THR A 27 0.99 6.34 -2.96
CA THR A 27 1.93 5.55 -2.16
C THR A 27 3.28 6.26 -2.03
N CYS A 28 3.95 6.03 -0.91
CA CYS A 28 5.35 6.44 -0.71
C CYS A 28 6.31 5.53 -1.49
N GLU A 29 7.52 6.02 -1.76
CA GLU A 29 8.58 5.27 -2.47
C GLU A 29 8.86 3.88 -1.84
N SER A 30 8.87 3.79 -0.51
CA SER A 30 9.07 2.52 0.19
C SER A 30 8.00 1.47 -0.12
N CYS A 31 6.73 1.88 -0.27
CA CYS A 31 5.63 0.96 -0.58
C CYS A 31 5.58 0.63 -2.08
N LYS A 32 5.89 1.60 -2.95
CA LYS A 32 6.07 1.39 -4.39
C LYS A 32 7.17 0.36 -4.67
N ALA A 33 8.36 0.55 -4.11
CA ALA A 33 9.49 -0.33 -4.31
C ALA A 33 9.22 -1.75 -3.76
N PHE A 34 8.55 -1.84 -2.61
CA PHE A 34 8.10 -3.13 -2.07
C PHE A 34 7.12 -3.83 -3.02
N PHE A 35 6.10 -3.13 -3.51
CA PHE A 35 5.11 -3.72 -4.41
C PHE A 35 5.75 -4.27 -5.69
N ARG A 36 6.62 -3.49 -6.35
CA ARG A 36 7.35 -3.92 -7.56
C ARG A 36 8.16 -5.20 -7.33
N ARG A 37 8.76 -5.37 -6.16
CA ARG A 37 9.58 -6.54 -5.84
C ARG A 37 8.76 -7.78 -5.46
N THR A 38 7.49 -7.63 -5.07
CA THR A 38 6.77 -8.70 -4.39
C THR A 38 5.47 -9.09 -5.08
N ALA A 39 4.80 -8.19 -5.81
CA ALA A 39 3.46 -8.42 -6.36
C ALA A 39 3.38 -9.59 -7.37
N LEU A 40 4.46 -9.86 -8.10
CA LEU A 40 4.52 -10.92 -9.12
C LEU A 40 5.34 -12.13 -8.70
N LYS A 41 5.93 -12.12 -7.51
CA LYS A 41 6.74 -13.24 -7.05
C LYS A 41 5.85 -14.34 -6.51
N THR A 42 6.21 -15.59 -6.79
CA THR A 42 5.60 -16.80 -6.22
C THR A 42 5.98 -17.04 -4.74
N ILE A 43 6.68 -16.09 -4.12
CA ILE A 43 7.03 -16.13 -2.69
C ILE A 43 5.76 -16.10 -1.85
N GLN A 44 5.59 -17.13 -1.02
CA GLN A 44 4.53 -17.17 -0.01
C GLN A 44 4.92 -16.28 1.16
N LEU A 45 4.27 -15.11 1.27
CA LEU A 45 4.44 -14.24 2.43
C LEU A 45 3.64 -14.77 3.62
N HIS A 46 4.30 -14.91 4.76
CA HIS A 46 3.68 -15.32 6.01
C HIS A 46 3.27 -14.13 6.89
N CYS A 47 2.22 -14.31 7.69
CA CYS A 47 1.80 -13.37 8.73
C CYS A 47 1.82 -14.12 10.06
N ALA A 48 2.61 -13.65 11.03
CA ALA A 48 2.70 -14.23 12.37
C ALA A 48 1.48 -13.91 13.27
N SER A 49 0.48 -13.20 12.75
CA SER A 49 -0.74 -12.80 13.46
C SER A 49 -1.96 -13.25 12.66
N ASN A 50 -3.12 -12.63 12.88
CA ASN A 50 -4.39 -13.00 12.24
C ASN A 50 -4.63 -12.38 10.84
N GLY A 51 -3.59 -11.91 10.15
CA GLY A 51 -3.75 -11.30 8.82
C GLY A 51 -4.43 -9.92 8.82
N LYS A 52 -4.53 -9.26 9.98
CA LYS A 52 -5.09 -7.90 10.17
C LYS A 52 -4.07 -6.93 10.79
N CYS A 53 -2.78 -7.12 10.53
CA CYS A 53 -1.74 -6.25 11.10
C CYS A 53 -1.95 -4.79 10.69
N GLU A 54 -1.81 -3.88 11.65
CA GLU A 54 -1.76 -2.45 11.37
C GLU A 54 -0.50 -2.14 10.55
N ILE A 55 -0.67 -1.38 9.46
CA ILE A 55 0.43 -0.96 8.59
C ILE A 55 0.57 0.56 8.69
N ASN A 56 1.63 0.99 9.36
CA ASN A 56 2.07 2.39 9.46
C ASN A 56 3.59 2.48 9.15
N VAL A 57 4.20 3.67 9.24
CA VAL A 57 5.63 3.87 8.92
C VAL A 57 6.55 2.97 9.76
N GLN A 58 6.20 2.75 11.03
CA GLN A 58 6.97 1.94 11.98
C GLN A 58 6.73 0.44 11.78
N THR A 59 5.49 0.03 11.54
CA THR A 59 5.10 -1.39 11.51
C THR A 59 5.12 -2.02 10.13
N ARG A 60 5.20 -1.24 9.03
CA ARG A 60 5.15 -1.76 7.64
C ARG A 60 6.21 -2.80 7.28
N ARG A 61 7.28 -2.94 8.08
CA ARG A 61 8.30 -3.99 7.87
C ARG A 61 8.00 -5.28 8.63
N LEU A 62 7.14 -5.25 9.65
CA LEU A 62 6.86 -6.38 10.53
C LEU A 62 6.01 -7.46 9.86
N CYS A 63 5.12 -7.07 8.93
CA CYS A 63 4.28 -8.04 8.22
C CYS A 63 4.22 -7.74 6.72
N PRO A 64 5.11 -8.36 5.91
CA PRO A 64 5.10 -8.17 4.46
C PRO A 64 3.81 -8.72 3.82
N LYS A 65 3.20 -9.79 4.37
CA LYS A 65 1.92 -10.34 3.89
C LYS A 65 0.79 -9.31 3.98
N CYS A 66 0.57 -8.72 5.16
CA CYS A 66 -0.47 -7.73 5.37
C CYS A 66 -0.18 -6.43 4.61
N ARG A 67 1.10 -6.04 4.51
CA ARG A 67 1.51 -4.89 3.69
C ARG A 67 1.14 -5.09 2.22
N LEU A 68 1.49 -6.23 1.61
CA LEU A 68 1.14 -6.53 0.22
C LEU A 68 -0.38 -6.57 0.04
N LYS A 69 -1.11 -7.26 0.92
CA LYS A 69 -2.58 -7.32 0.91
C LYS A 69 -3.21 -5.93 0.90
N LYS A 70 -2.74 -5.01 1.75
CA LYS A 70 -3.24 -3.64 1.81
C LYS A 70 -2.93 -2.87 0.52
N ILE A 71 -1.71 -2.97 -0.02
CA ILE A 71 -1.36 -2.33 -1.30
C ILE A 71 -2.27 -2.85 -2.43
N SER A 72 -2.43 -4.17 -2.56
CA SER A 72 -3.28 -4.76 -3.60
C SER A 72 -4.74 -4.34 -3.46
N TYR A 73 -5.24 -4.17 -2.24
CA TYR A 73 -6.58 -3.65 -2.00
C TYR A 73 -6.73 -2.21 -2.50
N GLU A 74 -5.78 -1.32 -2.18
CA GLU A 74 -5.82 0.07 -2.65
C GLU A 74 -5.75 0.20 -4.17
N VAL A 75 -4.90 -0.59 -4.82
CA VAL A 75 -4.81 -0.65 -6.30
C VAL A 75 -6.15 -1.09 -6.89
N LYS A 76 -6.69 -2.23 -6.42
CA LYS A 76 -7.97 -2.79 -6.91
C LYS A 76 -9.15 -1.86 -6.66
N ARG A 77 -9.17 -1.17 -5.52
CA ARG A 77 -10.24 -0.24 -5.16
C ARG A 77 -10.37 0.86 -6.20
N ILE A 78 -9.26 1.35 -6.74
CA ILE A 78 -9.25 2.46 -7.70
C ILE A 78 -9.51 1.95 -9.13
N THR A 79 -8.97 0.80 -9.52
CA THR A 79 -9.21 0.25 -10.86
C THR A 79 -10.64 -0.25 -11.05
N LYS A 80 -11.31 -0.75 -10.00
CA LYS A 80 -12.72 -1.16 -10.07
C LYS A 80 -13.71 -0.01 -10.38
N PHE A 81 -13.29 1.25 -10.21
CA PHE A 81 -14.09 2.40 -10.64
C PHE A 81 -13.86 2.78 -12.11
N ALA A 82 -12.85 2.22 -12.77
CA ALA A 82 -12.51 2.54 -14.16
C ALA A 82 -13.20 1.60 -15.18
N ASP A 83 -13.91 0.57 -14.72
CA ASP A 83 -14.62 -0.41 -15.55
C ASP A 83 -16.16 -0.20 -15.54
N ASN A 84 -16.64 1.03 -15.28
CA ASN A 84 -18.02 1.47 -15.56
C ASN A 84 -18.03 2.67 -16.48
#